data_AF-A0A496W9G7-F1
#
_entry.id   AF-A0A496W9G7-F1
#
_cell.length_a   1.000
_cell.length_b   1.000
_cell.length_c   1.000
_cell.angle_alpha   90.00
_cell.angle_beta   90.00
_cell.angle_gamma   90.00
#
_symmetry.space_group_name_H-M   'P 1'
#
loop_
_entity.id
_entity.type
_entity.pdbx_description
1 polymer ?
#
loop_
_entity_poly.entity_id
_entity_poly.type
_entity_poly.pdbx_seq_one_letter_code
_entity_poly.pdbx_strand_id
1 'polypeptide(L)'
;MKSNKVELIKLIQQFNRQICQLFRNDIFSFSFAVLFVSCLLLFLPRTYSINDNVGILFNAKQGLISEFTSFFYMKLLHLLYHITHDIPWYGLTLYFAHIFSLFIFVRSLARIKNFDTFFIPFLIVYLYFYSFFITQVDYTSTSIMVGANSLFAFLVLLNNRKISIFYVLGLGILFSLSFSIRIPGAFAVFVYGLPIIGLFLIYQYQKTKYFVIFFMPFLLLFIGDNLARTYLTSPEYQQYHDFNSLRRELHENPILRDNQNNHKILEANNWTPDDYNRFQRWNFFDERKYNTHTLGNIFKYSVSIEENKIQKYMSLYSQKLGELIKHPDIKWHIYFLLLISMLIIFKFYWFIVLAILCYLSYAISVCIYLDIFYRFPVRIAHPILLICASFVILLIFHLWSHKFTTKNTHGIFVTTFIIGVFWFLFNIGIHHNISTNIAFKLSLNRLQSAYQGKILYIPPNVLRWEKMDPLKRYHFNFHKIVYAGGTGTFSPGFYNELEKLGVKKGYEMIPALINNPNAYIVETKTNPYCVPPFMENYNLECDGVIIEQLPNDRVVIKLNPKTL
;
A
#
# COMPACT_ATOMS: atom_id res chain seq x y z
N MET A 1 12.67 42.35 27.09
CA MET A 1 12.42 41.31 26.05
C MET A 1 12.99 39.93 26.34
N LYS A 2 14.26 39.76 26.80
CA LYS A 2 14.82 38.42 27.08
C LYS A 2 14.05 37.64 28.17
N SER A 3 13.57 38.32 29.22
CA SER A 3 12.81 37.68 30.32
C SER A 3 11.51 37.03 29.82
N ASN A 4 10.69 37.76 29.06
CA ASN A 4 9.39 37.29 28.56
C ASN A 4 9.52 36.06 27.64
N LYS A 5 10.61 35.96 26.87
CA LYS A 5 10.86 34.79 26.00
C LYS A 5 11.15 33.53 26.81
N VAL A 6 11.90 33.64 27.91
CA VAL A 6 12.20 32.51 28.80
C VAL A 6 10.94 32.02 29.50
N GLU A 7 10.07 32.94 29.92
CA GLU A 7 8.81 32.64 30.59
C GLU A 7 7.81 31.92 29.65
N LEU A 8 7.66 32.41 28.42
CA LEU A 8 6.82 31.76 27.41
C LEU A 8 7.28 30.33 27.09
N ILE A 9 8.59 30.10 26.98
CA ILE A 9 9.14 28.75 26.72
C ILE A 9 8.81 27.81 27.88
N LYS A 10 8.95 28.26 29.13
CA LYS A 10 8.61 27.44 30.31
C LYS A 10 7.11 27.09 30.33
N LEU A 11 6.25 28.05 29.99
CA LEU A 11 4.81 27.82 29.92
C LEU A 11 4.45 26.76 28.86
N ILE A 12 5.03 26.85 27.65
CA ILE A 12 4.83 25.85 26.58
C ILE A 12 5.33 24.47 27.03
N GLN A 13 6.48 24.40 27.71
CA GLN A 13 7.00 23.14 28.24
C GLN A 13 6.07 22.50 29.27
N GLN A 14 5.54 23.31 30.19
CA GLN A 14 4.61 22.85 31.21
C GLN A 14 3.31 22.35 30.58
N PHE A 15 2.76 23.09 29.61
CA PHE A 15 1.59 22.67 28.85
C PHE A 15 1.82 21.34 28.12
N ASN A 16 2.93 21.20 27.38
CA ASN A 16 3.25 19.97 26.67
C ASN A 16 3.40 18.77 27.62
N ARG A 17 3.97 18.97 28.81
CA ARG A 17 4.07 17.93 29.85
C ARG A 17 2.70 17.49 30.37
N GLN A 18 1.80 18.44 30.65
CA GLN A 18 0.45 18.13 31.10
C GLN A 18 -0.33 17.34 30.04
N ILE A 19 -0.26 17.77 28.77
CA ILE A 19 -0.90 17.04 27.67
C ILE A 19 -0.28 15.65 27.50
N CYS A 20 1.05 15.51 27.54
CA CYS A 20 1.72 14.22 27.48
C CYS A 20 1.25 13.27 28.60
N GLN A 21 1.04 13.77 29.82
CA GLN A 21 0.50 12.99 30.93
C GLN A 21 -0.93 12.49 30.66
N LEU A 22 -1.80 13.30 30.03
CA LEU A 22 -3.14 12.85 29.62
C LEU A 22 -3.06 11.67 28.66
N PHE A 23 -2.14 11.71 27.68
CA PHE A 23 -1.94 10.61 26.73
C PHE A 23 -1.31 9.34 27.35
N ARG A 24 -0.85 9.39 28.60
CA ARG A 24 -0.46 8.16 29.33
C ARG A 24 -1.68 7.37 29.81
N ASN A 25 -2.86 8.02 29.89
CA ASN A 25 -4.14 7.37 30.16
C ASN A 25 -4.66 6.66 28.90
N ASP A 26 -5.03 5.40 29.05
CA ASP A 26 -5.42 4.53 27.93
C ASP A 26 -6.74 4.97 27.29
N ILE A 27 -7.73 5.37 28.11
CA ILE A 27 -9.04 5.79 27.65
C ILE A 27 -8.92 7.09 26.85
N PHE A 28 -8.13 8.05 27.34
CA PHE A 28 -7.90 9.30 26.65
C PHE A 28 -7.20 9.11 25.30
N SER A 29 -6.12 8.33 25.27
CA SER A 29 -5.39 8.03 24.03
C SER A 29 -6.23 7.28 23.00
N PHE A 30 -7.05 6.34 23.45
CA PHE A 30 -7.96 5.61 22.55
C PHE A 30 -9.05 6.53 22.00
N SER A 31 -9.68 7.32 22.87
CA SER A 31 -10.72 8.29 22.49
C SER A 31 -10.17 9.32 21.50
N PHE A 32 -8.94 9.80 21.71
CA PHE A 32 -8.26 10.69 20.78
C PHE A 32 -8.07 10.05 19.41
N ALA A 33 -7.58 8.81 19.34
CA ALA A 33 -7.39 8.11 18.07
C ALA A 33 -8.71 7.91 17.31
N VAL A 34 -9.78 7.52 18.03
CA VAL A 34 -11.13 7.41 17.46
C VAL A 34 -11.60 8.76 16.93
N LEU A 35 -11.59 9.81 17.76
CA LEU A 35 -12.04 11.15 17.38
C LEU A 35 -11.26 11.70 16.18
N PHE A 36 -9.93 11.54 16.16
CA PHE A 36 -9.10 11.97 15.06
C PHE A 36 -9.50 11.29 13.74
N VAL A 37 -9.61 9.96 13.73
CA VAL A 37 -10.01 9.20 12.54
C VAL A 37 -11.43 9.54 12.12
N SER A 38 -12.38 9.58 13.06
CA SER A 38 -13.78 9.94 12.79
C SER A 38 -13.91 11.35 12.21
N CYS A 39 -13.22 12.34 12.75
CA CYS A 39 -13.22 13.71 12.21
C CYS A 39 -12.72 13.74 10.76
N LEU A 40 -11.60 13.07 10.45
CA LEU A 40 -11.11 13.01 9.07
C LEU A 40 -12.12 12.34 8.14
N LEU A 41 -12.74 11.25 8.56
CA LEU A 41 -13.70 10.51 7.74
C LEU A 41 -15.03 11.27 7.53
N LEU A 42 -15.41 12.13 8.47
CA LEU A 42 -16.61 12.97 8.37
C LEU A 42 -16.38 14.20 7.49
N PHE A 43 -15.23 14.86 7.62
CA PHE A 43 -14.98 16.16 6.98
C PHE A 43 -14.20 16.09 5.66
N LEU A 44 -13.42 15.02 5.41
CA LEU A 44 -12.57 14.91 4.23
C LEU A 44 -13.06 13.83 3.26
N PRO A 45 -12.81 14.02 1.94
CA PRO A 45 -13.03 12.96 0.96
C PRO A 45 -12.17 11.75 1.28
N ARG A 46 -12.80 10.58 1.31
CA ARG A 46 -12.17 9.29 1.54
C ARG A 46 -12.23 8.44 0.28
N THR A 47 -11.10 7.85 -0.08
CA THR A 47 -10.94 6.96 -1.24
C THR A 47 -9.98 5.83 -0.88
N TYR A 48 -9.86 4.84 -1.75
CA TYR A 48 -8.71 3.94 -1.72
C TYR A 48 -7.49 4.60 -2.38
N SER A 49 -6.28 4.12 -2.07
CA SER A 49 -5.06 4.58 -2.77
C SER A 49 -4.80 3.84 -4.09
N ILE A 50 -5.32 2.61 -4.26
CA ILE A 50 -5.13 1.78 -5.46
C ILE A 50 -6.33 0.87 -5.71
N ASN A 51 -6.52 0.49 -6.99
CA ASN A 51 -7.53 -0.43 -7.49
C ASN A 51 -7.52 -1.81 -6.82
N ASP A 52 -6.36 -2.31 -6.38
CA ASP A 52 -6.26 -3.63 -5.75
C ASP A 52 -7.14 -3.78 -4.49
N ASN A 53 -7.36 -2.69 -3.76
CA ASN A 53 -8.27 -2.67 -2.60
C ASN A 53 -9.69 -3.09 -3.01
N VAL A 54 -10.14 -2.63 -4.18
CA VAL A 54 -11.45 -2.97 -4.73
C VAL A 54 -11.48 -4.43 -5.22
N GLY A 55 -10.36 -4.94 -5.76
CA GLY A 55 -10.21 -6.35 -6.06
C GLY A 55 -10.34 -7.25 -4.82
N ILE A 56 -9.67 -6.89 -3.71
CA ILE A 56 -9.79 -7.60 -2.42
C ILE A 56 -11.24 -7.57 -1.91
N LEU A 57 -11.90 -6.41 -2.00
CA LEU A 57 -13.31 -6.25 -1.64
C LEU A 57 -14.20 -7.20 -2.45
N PHE A 58 -14.02 -7.29 -3.77
CA PHE A 58 -14.83 -8.16 -4.62
C PHE A 58 -14.56 -9.64 -4.34
N ASN A 59 -13.30 -10.02 -4.10
CA ASN A 59 -12.94 -11.39 -3.72
C ASN A 59 -13.60 -11.78 -2.39
N ALA A 60 -13.52 -10.91 -1.37
CA ALA A 60 -14.08 -11.17 -0.05
C ALA A 60 -15.60 -11.39 -0.10
N LYS A 61 -16.32 -10.58 -0.89
CA LYS A 61 -17.78 -10.75 -1.08
C LYS A 61 -18.14 -12.10 -1.71
N GLN A 62 -17.26 -12.65 -2.54
CA GLN A 62 -17.48 -13.94 -3.22
C GLN A 62 -16.87 -15.13 -2.46
N GLY A 63 -16.22 -14.91 -1.31
CA GLY A 63 -15.54 -15.97 -0.57
C GLY A 63 -14.24 -16.46 -1.20
N LEU A 64 -13.73 -15.70 -2.18
CA LEU A 64 -12.49 -15.99 -2.89
C LEU A 64 -11.29 -15.52 -2.08
N ILE A 65 -10.22 -16.31 -2.11
CA ILE A 65 -8.96 -15.96 -1.48
C ILE A 65 -8.19 -14.98 -2.37
N SER A 66 -7.55 -13.99 -1.75
CA SER A 66 -6.70 -13.01 -2.41
C SER A 66 -5.23 -13.39 -2.22
N GLU A 67 -4.41 -13.12 -3.24
CA GLU A 67 -2.95 -13.26 -3.21
C GLU A 67 -2.25 -12.13 -2.44
N PHE A 68 -2.99 -11.06 -2.13
CA PHE A 68 -2.41 -9.87 -1.50
C PHE A 68 -2.43 -9.91 0.02
N THR A 69 -3.39 -10.62 0.59
CA THR A 69 -3.73 -10.68 2.02
C THR A 69 -3.70 -12.12 2.51
N SER A 70 -3.58 -12.37 3.82
CA SER A 70 -3.69 -13.73 4.38
C SER A 70 -5.04 -14.41 4.08
N PHE A 71 -5.02 -15.73 4.00
CA PHE A 71 -6.18 -16.62 3.92
C PHE A 71 -7.17 -16.32 5.05
N PHE A 72 -6.69 -16.25 6.29
CA PHE A 72 -7.56 -16.01 7.45
C PHE A 72 -8.24 -14.64 7.42
N TYR A 73 -7.53 -13.60 6.96
CA TYR A 73 -8.13 -12.28 6.80
C TYR A 73 -9.25 -12.29 5.74
N MET A 74 -9.04 -13.00 4.62
CA MET A 74 -10.08 -13.14 3.60
C MET A 74 -11.29 -13.94 4.08
N LYS A 75 -11.07 -15.03 4.82
CA LYS A 75 -12.16 -15.80 5.43
C LYS A 75 -12.93 -14.97 6.47
N LEU A 76 -12.25 -14.18 7.28
CA LEU A 76 -12.89 -13.25 8.21
C LEU A 76 -13.75 -12.21 7.47
N LEU A 77 -13.19 -11.56 6.44
CA LEU A 77 -13.95 -10.59 5.64
C LEU A 77 -15.17 -11.25 4.97
N HIS A 78 -15.01 -12.44 4.43
CA HIS A 78 -16.11 -13.18 3.82
C HIS A 78 -17.20 -13.49 4.85
N LEU A 79 -16.84 -13.99 6.04
CA LEU A 79 -17.77 -14.24 7.13
C LEU A 79 -18.54 -12.97 7.53
N LEU A 80 -17.85 -11.83 7.64
CA LEU A 80 -18.48 -10.55 7.96
C LEU A 80 -19.49 -10.14 6.87
N TYR A 81 -19.12 -10.26 5.59
CA TYR A 81 -20.04 -9.99 4.48
C TYR A 81 -21.22 -10.96 4.43
N HIS A 82 -21.03 -12.22 4.83
CA HIS A 82 -22.10 -13.19 4.93
C HIS A 82 -23.11 -12.83 6.04
N ILE A 83 -22.63 -12.33 7.19
CA ILE A 83 -23.50 -11.87 8.29
C ILE A 83 -24.31 -10.64 7.84
N THR A 84 -23.65 -9.64 7.25
CA THR A 84 -24.33 -8.46 6.70
C THR A 84 -23.63 -7.96 5.44
N HIS A 85 -24.31 -8.09 4.31
CA HIS A 85 -23.82 -7.65 3.00
C HIS A 85 -23.82 -6.11 2.86
N ASP A 86 -24.50 -5.44 3.79
CA ASP A 86 -24.83 -4.01 3.75
C ASP A 86 -23.72 -3.14 4.33
N ILE A 87 -22.92 -3.71 5.23
CA ILE A 87 -21.86 -3.02 5.93
C ILE A 87 -20.56 -3.11 5.10
N PRO A 88 -19.82 -1.99 4.90
CA PRO A 88 -18.57 -1.97 4.14
C PRO A 88 -17.40 -2.52 4.97
N TRP A 89 -17.48 -3.79 5.36
CA TRP A 89 -16.57 -4.43 6.32
C TRP A 89 -15.10 -4.25 5.98
N TYR A 90 -14.74 -4.35 4.69
CA TYR A 90 -13.34 -4.21 4.28
C TYR A 90 -12.76 -2.81 4.55
N GLY A 91 -13.50 -1.74 4.27
CA GLY A 91 -13.05 -0.40 4.63
C GLY A 91 -12.99 -0.20 6.13
N LEU A 92 -14.01 -0.69 6.86
CA LEU A 92 -14.08 -0.62 8.32
C LEU A 92 -12.91 -1.34 9.00
N THR A 93 -12.54 -2.54 8.57
CA THR A 93 -11.42 -3.28 9.17
C THR A 93 -10.09 -2.54 9.00
N LEU A 94 -9.86 -1.90 7.85
CA LEU A 94 -8.67 -1.07 7.63
C LEU A 94 -8.68 0.16 8.57
N TYR A 95 -9.82 0.82 8.73
CA TYR A 95 -9.93 1.96 9.66
C TYR A 95 -9.78 1.57 11.12
N PHE A 96 -10.36 0.44 11.55
CA PHE A 96 -10.13 -0.09 12.90
C PHE A 96 -8.65 -0.39 13.12
N ALA A 97 -7.97 -1.00 12.15
CA ALA A 97 -6.54 -1.26 12.23
C ALA A 97 -5.74 0.06 12.39
N HIS A 98 -6.11 1.12 11.67
CA HIS A 98 -5.53 2.45 11.86
C HIS A 98 -5.82 3.07 13.24
N ILE A 99 -7.04 2.94 13.76
CA ILE A 99 -7.39 3.42 15.12
C ILE A 99 -6.51 2.74 16.16
N PHE A 100 -6.40 1.41 16.12
CA PHE A 100 -5.54 0.66 17.04
C PHE A 100 -4.07 1.03 16.87
N SER A 101 -3.59 1.14 15.63
CA SER A 101 -2.22 1.57 15.29
C SER A 101 -1.89 2.96 15.85
N LEU A 102 -2.81 3.93 15.72
CA LEU A 102 -2.63 5.27 16.28
C LEU A 102 -2.68 5.26 17.81
N PHE A 103 -3.65 4.57 18.39
CA PHE A 103 -3.80 4.45 19.84
C PHE A 103 -2.51 3.94 20.49
N ILE A 104 -1.97 2.79 20.02
CA ILE A 104 -0.76 2.22 20.60
C ILE A 104 0.46 3.11 20.38
N PHE A 105 0.53 3.80 19.24
CA PHE A 105 1.63 4.70 18.93
C PHE A 105 1.66 5.91 19.85
N VAL A 106 0.56 6.66 19.92
CA VAL A 106 0.46 7.89 20.73
C VAL A 106 0.64 7.56 22.21
N ARG A 107 0.03 6.47 22.69
CA ARG A 107 0.24 5.96 24.05
C ARG A 107 1.71 5.67 24.32
N SER A 108 2.41 5.02 23.39
CA SER A 108 3.82 4.64 23.57
C SER A 108 4.74 5.85 23.48
N LEU A 109 4.47 6.76 22.56
CA LEU A 109 5.16 8.03 22.42
C LEU A 109 5.12 8.86 23.72
N ALA A 110 3.95 8.94 24.36
CA ALA A 110 3.75 9.64 25.64
C ALA A 110 4.52 9.02 26.82
N ARG A 111 5.00 7.79 26.67
CA ARG A 111 5.79 7.06 27.69
C ARG A 111 7.29 7.16 27.47
N ILE A 112 7.75 7.77 26.38
CA ILE A 112 9.18 7.98 26.15
C ILE A 112 9.68 9.03 27.15
N LYS A 113 10.67 8.63 27.95
CA LYS A 113 11.29 9.49 28.97
C LYS A 113 11.89 10.75 28.32
N ASN A 114 11.69 11.90 28.96
CA ASN A 114 12.20 13.20 28.52
C ASN A 114 11.68 13.70 27.15
N PHE A 115 10.68 13.02 26.55
CA PHE A 115 10.08 13.44 25.28
C PHE A 115 8.91 14.42 25.46
N ASP A 116 8.41 14.60 26.68
CA ASP A 116 7.23 15.40 27.01
C ASP A 116 7.23 16.78 26.34
N THR A 117 8.39 17.43 26.23
CA THR A 117 8.50 18.76 25.61
C THR A 117 8.26 18.76 24.10
N PHE A 118 8.65 17.69 23.41
CA PHE A 118 8.56 17.57 21.95
C PHE A 118 7.29 16.83 21.51
N PHE A 119 6.52 16.33 22.48
CA PHE A 119 5.35 15.50 22.27
C PHE A 119 4.32 16.15 21.35
N ILE A 120 3.79 17.34 21.70
CA ILE A 120 2.73 17.99 20.92
C ILE A 120 3.20 18.35 19.51
N PRO A 121 4.35 19.05 19.30
CA PRO A 121 4.83 19.34 17.97
C PRO A 121 4.92 18.05 17.15
N PHE A 122 5.69 17.06 17.60
CA PHE A 122 5.87 15.83 16.86
C PHE A 122 4.55 15.12 16.55
N LEU A 123 3.62 15.06 17.53
CA LEU A 123 2.30 14.47 17.33
C LEU A 123 1.52 15.17 16.21
N ILE A 124 1.55 16.50 16.12
CA ILE A 124 0.89 17.25 15.04
C ILE A 124 1.44 16.86 13.66
N VAL A 125 2.78 16.80 13.51
CA VAL A 125 3.38 16.36 12.24
C VAL A 125 3.03 14.92 11.92
N TYR A 126 3.15 14.04 12.91
CA TYR A 126 2.86 12.64 12.75
C TYR A 126 1.41 12.45 12.27
N LEU A 127 0.44 13.09 12.94
CA LEU A 127 -0.97 13.00 12.59
C LEU A 127 -1.26 13.59 11.21
N TYR A 128 -0.59 14.67 10.83
CA TYR A 128 -0.78 15.22 9.48
C TYR A 128 -0.30 14.26 8.39
N PHE A 129 0.88 13.65 8.53
CA PHE A 129 1.29 12.61 7.57
C PHE A 129 0.37 11.39 7.64
N TYR A 130 -0.06 11.01 8.83
CA TYR A 130 -0.97 9.89 9.03
C TYR A 130 -2.34 10.12 8.40
N SER A 131 -2.83 11.36 8.34
CA SER A 131 -4.15 11.68 7.75
C SER A 131 -4.21 11.33 6.27
N PHE A 132 -3.08 11.30 5.56
CA PHE A 132 -3.02 10.81 4.19
C PHE A 132 -3.42 9.33 4.10
N PHE A 133 -2.95 8.49 5.03
CA PHE A 133 -3.28 7.06 5.06
C PHE A 133 -4.74 6.80 5.50
N ILE A 134 -5.36 7.73 6.23
CA ILE A 134 -6.79 7.64 6.56
C ILE A 134 -7.68 8.06 5.37
N THR A 135 -7.33 9.17 4.72
CA THR A 135 -8.13 9.70 3.60
C THR A 135 -7.95 8.92 2.30
N GLN A 136 -6.77 8.31 2.10
CA GLN A 136 -6.47 7.40 0.99
C GLN A 136 -6.08 6.04 1.56
N VAL A 137 -7.07 5.33 2.07
CA VAL A 137 -6.84 4.06 2.78
C VAL A 137 -6.31 3.01 1.82
N ASP A 138 -5.33 2.24 2.28
CA ASP A 138 -4.67 1.22 1.47
C ASP A 138 -4.17 0.09 2.34
N TYR A 139 -4.47 -1.15 1.96
CA TYR A 139 -4.00 -2.34 2.66
C TYR A 139 -2.47 -2.37 2.89
N THR A 140 -1.66 -1.81 1.99
CA THR A 140 -0.19 -1.77 2.16
C THR A 140 0.22 -0.78 3.23
N SER A 141 -0.27 0.46 3.17
CA SER A 141 0.05 1.48 4.18
C SER A 141 -0.54 1.11 5.54
N THR A 142 -1.77 0.60 5.59
CA THR A 142 -2.39 0.09 6.83
C THR A 142 -1.53 -1.00 7.47
N SER A 143 -1.12 -2.01 6.68
CA SER A 143 -0.25 -3.09 7.17
C SER A 143 1.07 -2.56 7.73
N ILE A 144 1.75 -1.68 6.99
CA ILE A 144 3.04 -1.10 7.42
C ILE A 144 2.87 -0.29 8.71
N MET A 145 1.85 0.58 8.79
CA MET A 145 1.63 1.43 9.96
C MET A 145 1.23 0.63 11.21
N VAL A 146 0.40 -0.41 11.06
CA VAL A 146 0.03 -1.30 12.18
C VAL A 146 1.24 -2.07 12.70
N GLY A 147 2.00 -2.69 11.79
CA GLY A 147 3.19 -3.45 12.16
C GLY A 147 4.24 -2.57 12.83
N ALA A 148 4.55 -1.42 12.26
CA ALA A 148 5.60 -0.57 12.78
C ALA A 148 5.23 0.15 14.08
N ASN A 149 3.99 0.61 14.22
CA ASN A 149 3.55 1.21 15.47
C ASN A 149 3.48 0.15 16.59
N SER A 150 3.18 -1.10 16.26
CA SER A 150 3.27 -2.21 17.21
C SER A 150 4.72 -2.49 17.62
N LEU A 151 5.64 -2.57 16.64
CA LEU A 151 7.07 -2.75 16.91
C LEU A 151 7.62 -1.59 17.75
N PHE A 152 7.28 -0.35 17.42
CA PHE A 152 7.63 0.83 18.19
C PHE A 152 7.13 0.73 19.64
N ALA A 153 5.85 0.40 19.83
CA ALA A 153 5.25 0.24 21.15
C ALA A 153 5.94 -0.87 21.97
N PHE A 154 6.30 -1.97 21.32
CA PHE A 154 7.04 -3.07 21.94
C PHE A 154 8.43 -2.62 22.39
N LEU A 155 9.18 -1.92 21.53
CA LEU A 155 10.50 -1.42 21.89
C LEU A 155 10.45 -0.39 23.03
N VAL A 156 9.44 0.49 23.06
CA VAL A 156 9.21 1.41 24.20
C VAL A 156 8.92 0.63 25.49
N LEU A 157 8.11 -0.42 25.42
CA LEU A 157 7.75 -1.26 26.56
C LEU A 157 8.99 -1.94 27.17
N LEU A 158 9.96 -2.31 26.36
CA LEU A 158 11.16 -3.00 26.83
C LEU A 158 11.96 -2.21 27.87
N ASN A 159 11.84 -0.89 27.97
CA ASN A 159 12.54 -0.13 29.02
C ASN A 159 11.84 -0.17 30.39
N ASN A 160 10.65 -0.75 30.49
CA ASN A 160 10.00 -0.93 31.78
C ASN A 160 10.74 -2.00 32.61
N ARG A 161 10.76 -1.80 33.94
CA ARG A 161 11.30 -2.78 34.89
C ARG A 161 10.45 -4.05 34.95
N LYS A 162 9.13 -3.89 34.92
CA LYS A 162 8.16 -4.99 34.88
C LYS A 162 7.46 -4.98 33.52
N ILE A 163 7.56 -6.09 32.80
CA ILE A 163 6.97 -6.26 31.47
C ILE A 163 5.90 -7.34 31.59
N SER A 164 4.65 -6.99 31.25
CA SER A 164 3.55 -7.96 31.21
C SER A 164 3.63 -8.77 29.92
N ILE A 165 3.68 -10.10 30.06
CA ILE A 165 3.68 -11.03 28.91
C ILE A 165 2.42 -10.86 28.07
N PHE A 166 1.26 -10.67 28.69
CA PHE A 166 0.01 -10.44 27.98
C PHE A 166 0.04 -9.17 27.12
N TYR A 167 0.70 -8.12 27.61
CA TYR A 167 0.84 -6.88 26.85
C TYR A 167 1.81 -7.05 25.66
N VAL A 168 2.92 -7.78 25.86
CA VAL A 168 3.83 -8.16 24.75
C VAL A 168 3.09 -8.99 23.70
N LEU A 169 2.31 -9.98 24.14
CA LEU A 169 1.52 -10.84 23.25
C LEU A 169 0.46 -10.03 22.49
N GLY A 170 -0.23 -9.10 23.14
CA GLY A 170 -1.19 -8.20 22.49
C GLY A 170 -0.55 -7.34 21.39
N LEU A 171 0.65 -6.80 21.65
CA LEU A 171 1.42 -6.12 20.61
C LEU A 171 1.85 -7.08 19.50
N GLY A 172 2.28 -8.30 19.83
CA GLY A 172 2.60 -9.34 18.84
C GLY A 172 1.41 -9.69 17.94
N ILE A 173 0.20 -9.77 18.49
CA ILE A 173 -1.04 -9.99 17.72
C ILE A 173 -1.30 -8.80 16.79
N LEU A 174 -1.14 -7.56 17.25
CA LEU A 174 -1.24 -6.39 16.39
C LEU A 174 -0.16 -6.39 15.30
N PHE A 175 1.05 -6.82 15.59
CA PHE A 175 2.09 -6.99 14.58
C PHE A 175 1.70 -8.07 13.55
N SER A 176 1.14 -9.21 13.99
CA SER A 176 0.64 -10.24 13.08
C SER A 176 -0.51 -9.76 12.18
N LEU A 177 -1.30 -8.78 12.63
CA LEU A 177 -2.33 -8.17 11.79
C LEU A 177 -1.73 -7.44 10.57
N SER A 178 -0.51 -6.90 10.69
CA SER A 178 0.24 -6.35 9.54
C SER A 178 0.41 -7.42 8.46
N PHE A 179 0.84 -8.62 8.84
CA PHE A 179 0.98 -9.76 7.92
C PHE A 179 -0.38 -10.18 7.35
N SER A 180 -1.41 -10.26 8.20
CA SER A 180 -2.76 -10.61 7.78
C SER A 180 -3.29 -9.71 6.66
N ILE A 181 -3.11 -8.40 6.81
CA ILE A 181 -3.58 -7.39 5.85
C ILE A 181 -2.69 -7.39 4.61
N ARG A 182 -1.36 -7.44 4.76
CA ARG A 182 -0.42 -7.45 3.64
C ARG A 182 0.92 -8.06 4.03
N ILE A 183 1.22 -9.22 3.45
CA ILE A 183 2.44 -9.99 3.76
C ILE A 183 3.73 -9.17 3.56
N PRO A 184 4.00 -8.55 2.40
CA PRO A 184 5.18 -7.69 2.21
C PRO A 184 5.20 -6.44 3.09
N GLY A 185 4.06 -5.99 3.58
CA GLY A 185 4.00 -4.86 4.51
C GLY A 185 4.68 -5.20 5.84
N ALA A 186 4.39 -6.39 6.39
CA ALA A 186 5.06 -6.88 7.60
C ALA A 186 6.56 -7.10 7.39
N PHE A 187 6.96 -7.64 6.24
CA PHE A 187 8.38 -7.81 5.90
C PHE A 187 9.10 -6.47 5.75
N ALA A 188 8.46 -5.46 5.15
CA ALA A 188 9.02 -4.10 5.11
C ALA A 188 9.26 -3.57 6.53
N VAL A 189 8.31 -3.71 7.45
CA VAL A 189 8.51 -3.30 8.84
C VAL A 189 9.69 -4.04 9.48
N PHE A 190 9.83 -5.35 9.22
CA PHE A 190 10.96 -6.13 9.74
C PHE A 190 12.30 -5.64 9.19
N VAL A 191 12.41 -5.45 7.88
CA VAL A 191 13.63 -4.97 7.21
C VAL A 191 14.05 -3.60 7.74
N TYR A 192 13.14 -2.62 7.75
CA TYR A 192 13.47 -1.27 8.23
C TYR A 192 13.59 -1.18 9.76
N GLY A 193 13.03 -2.14 10.49
CA GLY A 193 13.17 -2.28 11.94
C GLY A 193 14.41 -3.06 12.38
N LEU A 194 15.04 -3.83 11.49
CA LEU A 194 16.12 -4.78 11.83
C LEU A 194 17.30 -4.11 12.56
N PRO A 195 17.85 -2.96 12.11
CA PRO A 195 18.95 -2.32 12.82
C PRO A 195 18.55 -1.90 14.25
N ILE A 196 17.31 -1.44 14.42
CA ILE A 196 16.80 -1.00 15.72
C ILE A 196 16.57 -2.20 16.64
N ILE A 197 15.97 -3.28 16.12
CA ILE A 197 15.82 -4.55 16.82
C ILE A 197 17.19 -5.07 17.27
N GLY A 198 18.18 -5.09 16.38
CA GLY A 198 19.55 -5.51 16.68
C GLY A 198 20.18 -4.69 17.79
N LEU A 199 20.06 -3.36 17.75
CA LEU A 199 20.53 -2.48 18.82
C LEU A 199 19.84 -2.80 20.16
N PHE A 200 18.52 -2.99 20.19
CA PHE A 200 17.83 -3.35 21.42
C PHE A 200 18.21 -4.74 21.94
N LEU A 201 18.47 -5.71 21.07
CA LEU A 201 18.97 -7.03 21.47
C LEU A 201 20.36 -6.95 22.10
N ILE A 202 21.24 -6.09 21.57
CA ILE A 202 22.57 -5.87 22.14
C ILE A 202 22.47 -5.16 23.50
N TYR A 203 21.74 -4.05 23.58
CA TYR A 203 21.63 -3.24 24.81
C TYR A 203 20.74 -3.88 25.89
N GLN A 204 19.79 -4.74 25.52
CA GLN A 204 18.81 -5.34 26.41
C GLN A 204 18.75 -6.86 26.27
N TYR A 205 19.91 -7.52 26.12
CA TYR A 205 20.00 -8.97 25.87
C TYR A 205 19.24 -9.84 26.89
N GLN A 206 19.09 -9.39 28.13
CA GLN A 206 18.32 -10.09 29.18
C GLN A 206 16.81 -10.16 28.87
N LYS A 207 16.33 -9.40 27.88
CA LYS A 207 14.93 -9.28 27.48
C LYS A 207 14.61 -10.00 26.17
N THR A 208 15.54 -10.79 25.63
CA THR A 208 15.37 -11.60 24.40
C THR A 208 14.13 -12.48 24.40
N LYS A 209 13.75 -13.07 25.55
CA LYS A 209 12.51 -13.86 25.66
C LYS A 209 11.25 -13.10 25.23
N TYR A 210 11.21 -11.78 25.43
CA TYR A 210 10.06 -10.98 25.03
C TYR A 210 10.01 -10.74 23.52
N PHE A 211 11.15 -10.76 22.82
CA PHE A 211 11.16 -10.76 21.35
C PHE A 211 10.53 -12.04 20.80
N VAL A 212 10.85 -13.20 21.40
CA VAL A 212 10.22 -14.47 21.03
C VAL A 212 8.71 -14.40 21.21
N ILE A 213 8.23 -13.95 22.38
CA ILE A 213 6.80 -13.80 22.67
C ILE A 213 6.13 -12.81 21.70
N PHE A 214 6.80 -11.70 21.37
CA PHE A 214 6.29 -10.69 20.43
C PHE A 214 6.14 -11.24 19.01
N PHE A 215 7.12 -12.00 18.51
CA PHE A 215 7.10 -12.54 17.14
C PHE A 215 6.35 -13.88 17.01
N MET A 216 6.04 -14.56 18.12
CA MET A 216 5.34 -15.84 18.10
C MET A 216 3.98 -15.79 17.37
N PRO A 217 3.08 -14.81 17.61
CA PRO A 217 1.81 -14.72 16.85
C PRO A 217 2.01 -14.58 15.35
N PHE A 218 3.01 -13.79 14.92
CA PHE A 218 3.36 -13.64 13.51
C PHE A 218 3.83 -14.96 12.91
N LEU A 219 4.71 -15.70 13.60
CA LEU A 219 5.23 -16.98 13.12
C LEU A 219 4.11 -18.03 13.02
N LEU A 220 3.24 -18.13 14.03
CA LEU A 220 2.10 -19.05 14.03
C LEU A 220 1.13 -18.73 12.89
N LEU A 221 0.82 -17.45 12.68
CA LEU A 221 -0.03 -17.01 11.59
C LEU A 221 0.61 -17.28 10.23
N PHE A 222 1.92 -17.06 10.08
CA PHE A 222 2.66 -17.36 8.84
C PHE A 222 2.61 -18.84 8.49
N ILE A 223 2.89 -19.71 9.46
CA ILE A 223 2.80 -21.17 9.29
C ILE A 223 1.37 -21.57 8.95
N GLY A 224 0.39 -21.08 9.71
CA GLY A 224 -1.02 -21.36 9.47
C GLY A 224 -1.51 -20.89 8.11
N ASP A 225 -1.06 -19.72 7.62
CA ASP A 225 -1.46 -19.18 6.31
C ASP A 225 -0.95 -20.07 5.18
N ASN A 226 0.31 -20.48 5.25
CA ASN A 226 0.90 -21.38 4.26
C ASN A 226 0.20 -22.74 4.24
N LEU A 227 -0.01 -23.35 5.41
CA LEU A 227 -0.75 -24.62 5.51
C LEU A 227 -2.18 -24.49 4.98
N ALA A 228 -2.88 -23.41 5.34
CA ALA A 228 -4.23 -23.17 4.86
C ALA A 228 -4.29 -22.99 3.34
N ARG A 229 -3.33 -22.27 2.74
CA ARG A 229 -3.26 -22.13 1.27
C ARG A 229 -3.01 -23.47 0.60
N THR A 230 -2.08 -24.26 1.11
CA THR A 230 -1.74 -25.56 0.51
C THR A 230 -2.88 -26.56 0.60
N TYR A 231 -3.56 -26.63 1.75
CA TYR A 231 -4.49 -27.74 2.03
C TYR A 231 -5.98 -27.36 2.01
N LEU A 232 -6.33 -26.07 2.12
CA LEU A 232 -7.73 -25.63 2.24
C LEU A 232 -8.23 -24.78 1.05
N THR A 233 -7.41 -24.58 0.03
CA THR A 233 -7.82 -23.89 -1.21
C THR A 233 -8.22 -24.89 -2.28
N SER A 234 -9.05 -24.45 -3.23
CA SER A 234 -9.52 -25.32 -4.31
C SER A 234 -8.43 -25.55 -5.36
N PRO A 235 -8.50 -26.64 -6.15
CA PRO A 235 -7.57 -26.89 -7.24
C PRO A 235 -7.49 -25.75 -8.25
N GLU A 236 -8.61 -25.07 -8.55
CA GLU A 236 -8.66 -23.93 -9.45
C GLU A 236 -7.87 -22.73 -8.89
N TYR A 237 -7.97 -22.51 -7.58
CA TYR A 237 -7.16 -21.48 -6.92
C TYR A 237 -5.67 -21.82 -6.97
N GLN A 238 -5.30 -23.09 -6.77
CA GLN A 238 -3.89 -23.51 -6.85
C GLN A 238 -3.31 -23.30 -8.25
N GLN A 239 -4.05 -23.67 -9.30
CA GLN A 239 -3.64 -23.41 -10.69
C GLN A 239 -3.45 -21.91 -10.96
N TYR A 240 -4.38 -21.09 -10.46
CA TYR A 240 -4.25 -19.63 -10.52
C TYR A 240 -3.04 -19.12 -9.73
N HIS A 241 -2.78 -19.67 -8.55
CA HIS A 241 -1.64 -19.30 -7.71
C HIS A 241 -0.32 -19.55 -8.44
N ASP A 242 -0.16 -20.72 -9.06
CA ASP A 242 1.04 -21.09 -9.82
C ASP A 242 1.25 -20.14 -11.00
N PHE A 243 0.19 -19.89 -11.78
CA PHE A 243 0.23 -18.91 -12.88
C PHE A 243 0.58 -17.51 -12.37
N ASN A 244 -0.08 -17.03 -11.32
CA ASN A 244 0.10 -15.69 -10.81
C ASN A 244 1.46 -15.49 -10.14
N SER A 245 2.05 -16.54 -9.56
CA SER A 245 3.40 -16.51 -9.01
C SER A 245 4.45 -16.26 -10.10
N LEU A 246 4.38 -17.03 -11.20
CA LEU A 246 5.23 -16.81 -12.39
C LEU A 246 5.00 -15.41 -12.98
N ARG A 247 3.73 -15.04 -13.18
CA ARG A 247 3.35 -13.73 -13.71
C ARG A 247 3.89 -12.60 -12.83
N ARG A 248 3.81 -12.73 -11.51
CA ARG A 248 4.31 -11.75 -10.54
C ARG A 248 5.79 -11.53 -10.73
N GLU A 249 6.57 -12.60 -10.74
CA GLU A 249 8.01 -12.52 -10.92
C GLU A 249 8.38 -11.87 -12.25
N LEU A 250 7.68 -12.18 -13.34
CA LEU A 250 7.90 -11.54 -14.65
C LEU A 250 7.58 -10.03 -14.67
N HIS A 251 6.53 -9.60 -13.98
CA HIS A 251 6.07 -8.18 -14.00
C HIS A 251 6.73 -7.28 -12.95
N GLU A 252 7.23 -7.88 -11.86
CA GLU A 252 7.91 -7.17 -10.78
C GLU A 252 9.41 -7.04 -11.04
N ASN A 253 10.00 -7.93 -11.83
CA ASN A 253 11.40 -7.85 -12.26
C ASN A 253 11.53 -7.22 -13.65
N PRO A 254 12.73 -6.73 -14.03
CA PRO A 254 12.96 -6.15 -15.36
C PRO A 254 12.95 -7.18 -16.51
N ILE A 255 12.68 -8.47 -16.24
CA ILE A 255 12.72 -9.58 -17.22
C ILE A 255 11.92 -9.25 -18.48
N LEU A 256 10.66 -8.80 -18.32
CA LEU A 256 9.81 -8.51 -19.49
C LEU A 256 10.33 -7.35 -20.33
N ARG A 257 10.85 -6.31 -19.68
CA ARG A 257 11.41 -5.13 -20.38
C ARG A 257 12.68 -5.49 -21.12
N ASP A 258 13.56 -6.24 -20.47
CA ASP A 258 14.90 -6.54 -20.98
C ASP A 258 14.86 -7.60 -22.10
N ASN A 259 13.75 -8.33 -22.24
CA ASN A 259 13.54 -9.34 -23.29
C ASN A 259 12.52 -8.91 -24.36
N GLN A 260 12.26 -7.60 -24.50
CA GLN A 260 11.46 -7.10 -25.62
C GLN A 260 12.11 -7.51 -26.95
N ASN A 261 11.32 -8.07 -27.87
CA ASN A 261 11.77 -8.58 -29.16
C ASN A 261 12.75 -9.77 -29.10
N ASN A 262 12.81 -10.49 -27.98
CA ASN A 262 13.59 -11.73 -27.91
C ASN A 262 12.92 -12.83 -28.76
N HIS A 263 13.46 -13.05 -29.98
CA HIS A 263 12.94 -14.03 -30.94
C HIS A 263 12.83 -15.45 -30.37
N LYS A 264 13.74 -15.87 -29.48
CA LYS A 264 13.69 -17.21 -28.88
C LYS A 264 12.44 -17.39 -28.01
N ILE A 265 12.05 -16.37 -27.26
CA ILE A 265 10.82 -16.40 -26.44
C ILE A 265 9.59 -16.42 -27.35
N LEU A 266 9.58 -15.58 -28.38
CA LEU A 266 8.47 -15.49 -29.33
C LEU A 266 8.26 -16.82 -30.06
N GLU A 267 9.32 -17.42 -30.60
CA GLU A 267 9.28 -18.71 -31.28
C GLU A 267 8.88 -19.84 -30.32
N ALA A 268 9.47 -19.92 -29.12
CA ALA A 268 9.17 -20.96 -28.15
C ALA A 268 7.71 -20.93 -27.65
N ASN A 269 7.07 -19.77 -27.65
CA ASN A 269 5.69 -19.59 -27.22
C ASN A 269 4.69 -19.49 -28.38
N ASN A 270 5.17 -19.52 -29.64
CA ASN A 270 4.37 -19.17 -30.80
C ASN A 270 3.63 -17.82 -30.61
N TRP A 271 4.34 -16.83 -30.06
CA TRP A 271 3.83 -15.49 -29.80
C TRP A 271 4.28 -14.52 -30.86
N THR A 272 3.40 -13.58 -31.22
CA THR A 272 3.80 -12.39 -31.96
C THR A 272 4.44 -11.35 -31.00
N PRO A 273 5.17 -10.35 -31.51
CA PRO A 273 5.59 -9.22 -30.69
C PRO A 273 4.43 -8.52 -29.96
N ASP A 274 3.25 -8.50 -30.58
CA ASP A 274 2.04 -7.93 -29.98
C ASP A 274 1.52 -8.77 -28.80
N ASP A 275 1.53 -10.10 -28.90
CA ASP A 275 1.15 -10.99 -27.79
C ASP A 275 2.03 -10.76 -26.56
N TYR A 276 3.34 -10.58 -26.77
CA TYR A 276 4.30 -10.26 -25.71
C TYR A 276 4.03 -8.88 -25.10
N ASN A 277 3.82 -7.85 -25.93
CA ASN A 277 3.52 -6.50 -25.48
C ASN A 277 2.19 -6.44 -24.71
N ARG A 278 1.18 -7.21 -25.11
CA ARG A 278 -0.08 -7.34 -24.36
C ARG A 278 0.12 -7.94 -23.00
N PHE A 279 0.87 -9.04 -22.91
CA PHE A 279 1.21 -9.62 -21.62
C PHE A 279 1.86 -8.57 -20.71
N GLN A 280 2.86 -7.86 -21.22
CA GLN A 280 3.55 -6.78 -20.50
C GLN A 280 2.62 -5.63 -20.07
N ARG A 281 1.62 -5.30 -20.89
CA ARG A 281 0.62 -4.24 -20.63
C ARG A 281 -0.60 -4.71 -19.86
N TRP A 282 -0.55 -5.91 -19.25
CA TRP A 282 -1.64 -6.53 -18.51
C TRP A 282 -2.86 -6.89 -19.35
N ASN A 283 -2.77 -6.90 -20.67
CA ASN A 283 -3.89 -7.20 -21.55
C ASN A 283 -3.92 -8.66 -21.99
N PHE A 284 -3.96 -9.58 -21.02
CA PHE A 284 -3.92 -11.02 -21.25
C PHE A 284 -5.13 -11.68 -20.62
N PHE A 285 -5.82 -12.53 -21.38
CA PHE A 285 -6.91 -13.40 -20.91
C PHE A 285 -7.17 -14.62 -21.83
N ASP A 286 -6.32 -14.89 -22.81
CA ASP A 286 -6.40 -16.12 -23.62
C ASP A 286 -5.53 -17.21 -23.00
N GLU A 287 -6.13 -18.22 -22.39
CA GLU A 287 -5.42 -19.34 -21.74
C GLU A 287 -4.56 -20.16 -22.73
N ARG A 288 -4.90 -20.14 -24.02
CA ARG A 288 -4.15 -20.86 -25.06
C ARG A 288 -2.79 -20.20 -25.29
N LYS A 289 -2.72 -18.88 -25.10
CA LYS A 289 -1.48 -18.09 -25.25
C LYS A 289 -0.77 -17.88 -23.91
N TYR A 290 -1.50 -17.54 -22.86
CA TYR A 290 -0.96 -17.14 -21.56
C TYR A 290 -1.28 -18.21 -20.51
N ASN A 291 -0.30 -19.05 -20.21
CA ASN A 291 -0.42 -20.12 -19.22
C ASN A 291 0.94 -20.37 -18.54
N THR A 292 0.97 -21.26 -17.55
CA THR A 292 2.19 -21.57 -16.78
C THR A 292 3.35 -22.04 -17.67
N HIS A 293 3.06 -22.79 -18.73
CA HIS A 293 4.07 -23.25 -19.69
C HIS A 293 4.67 -22.09 -20.49
N THR A 294 3.85 -21.22 -21.08
CA THR A 294 4.37 -20.09 -21.87
C THR A 294 5.09 -19.05 -21.01
N LEU A 295 4.64 -18.82 -19.78
CA LEU A 295 5.36 -17.98 -18.81
C LEU A 295 6.68 -18.63 -18.37
N GLY A 296 6.72 -19.95 -18.17
CA GLY A 296 7.94 -20.69 -17.86
C GLY A 296 9.00 -20.59 -18.96
N ASN A 297 8.58 -20.60 -20.23
CA ASN A 297 9.47 -20.40 -21.37
C ASN A 297 10.14 -19.01 -21.37
N ILE A 298 9.46 -17.96 -20.90
CA ILE A 298 10.06 -16.63 -20.77
C ILE A 298 11.28 -16.70 -19.85
N PHE A 299 11.20 -17.40 -18.72
CA PHE A 299 12.36 -17.60 -17.84
C PHE A 299 13.45 -18.41 -18.52
N LYS A 300 13.09 -19.54 -19.13
CA LYS A 300 14.04 -20.47 -19.76
C LYS A 300 14.86 -19.84 -20.89
N TYR A 301 14.22 -18.98 -21.70
CA TYR A 301 14.84 -18.33 -22.85
C TYR A 301 15.18 -16.85 -22.60
N SER A 302 14.98 -16.36 -21.37
CA SER A 302 15.42 -15.02 -21.00
C SER A 302 16.93 -14.92 -21.17
N VAL A 303 17.38 -13.84 -21.82
CA VAL A 303 18.80 -13.52 -21.81
C VAL A 303 19.09 -13.04 -20.40
N SER A 304 19.76 -13.88 -19.59
CA SER A 304 20.36 -13.39 -18.36
C SER A 304 21.37 -12.33 -18.79
N ILE A 305 21.16 -11.08 -18.41
CA ILE A 305 22.15 -10.03 -18.64
C ILE A 305 23.41 -10.46 -17.88
N GLU A 306 24.35 -11.08 -18.60
CA GLU A 306 25.72 -11.40 -18.15
C GLU A 306 26.60 -10.14 -18.14
N GLU A 307 26.11 -8.99 -18.62
CA GLU A 307 26.80 -7.71 -18.46
C GLU A 307 27.14 -7.49 -16.99
N ASN A 308 28.33 -6.95 -16.76
CA ASN A 308 28.94 -6.69 -15.46
C ASN A 308 27.93 -6.02 -14.51
N LYS A 309 27.16 -6.88 -13.82
CA LYS A 309 25.90 -6.53 -13.16
C LYS A 309 26.12 -5.37 -12.20
N ILE A 310 27.25 -5.40 -11.50
CA ILE A 310 27.71 -4.38 -10.57
C ILE A 310 27.84 -3.00 -11.22
N GLN A 311 28.44 -2.87 -12.40
CA GLN A 311 28.65 -1.57 -13.04
C GLN A 311 27.33 -0.96 -13.53
N LYS A 312 26.46 -1.78 -14.12
CA LYS A 312 25.08 -1.39 -14.49
C LYS A 312 24.25 -1.02 -13.26
N TYR A 313 24.44 -1.72 -12.14
CA TYR A 313 23.76 -1.38 -10.88
C TYR A 313 24.29 -0.09 -10.27
N MET A 314 25.60 0.14 -10.27
CA MET A 314 26.17 1.39 -9.76
C MET A 314 25.75 2.59 -10.62
N SER A 315 25.68 2.44 -11.93
CA SER A 315 25.16 3.49 -12.83
C SER A 315 23.67 3.73 -12.62
N LEU A 316 22.84 2.68 -12.54
CA LEU A 316 21.41 2.81 -12.22
C LEU A 316 21.18 3.42 -10.84
N TYR A 317 21.97 3.01 -9.83
CA TYR A 317 21.90 3.54 -8.47
C TYR A 317 22.24 5.02 -8.44
N SER A 318 23.35 5.43 -9.07
CA SER A 318 23.75 6.84 -9.15
C SER A 318 22.76 7.68 -9.94
N GLN A 319 22.22 7.15 -11.05
CA GLN A 319 21.17 7.80 -11.83
C GLN A 319 19.90 7.98 -10.99
N LYS A 320 19.41 6.92 -10.34
CA LYS A 320 18.18 6.96 -9.54
C LYS A 320 18.33 7.83 -8.31
N LEU A 321 19.49 7.81 -7.65
CA LEU A 321 19.81 8.75 -6.60
C LEU A 321 19.78 10.20 -7.13
N GLY A 322 20.33 10.44 -8.32
CA GLY A 322 20.27 11.74 -9.00
C GLY A 322 18.84 12.17 -9.37
N GLU A 323 18.01 11.27 -9.90
CA GLU A 323 16.59 11.50 -10.18
C GLU A 323 15.82 11.80 -8.89
N LEU A 324 16.08 11.05 -7.83
CA LEU A 324 15.47 11.22 -6.51
C LEU A 324 15.81 12.59 -5.89
N ILE A 325 17.02 13.10 -6.14
CA ILE A 325 17.44 14.46 -5.74
C ILE A 325 16.77 15.53 -6.61
N LYS A 326 16.51 15.25 -7.90
CA LYS A 326 16.00 16.21 -8.89
C LYS A 326 14.47 16.23 -9.02
N HIS A 327 13.75 15.24 -8.51
CA HIS A 327 12.32 15.12 -8.74
C HIS A 327 11.56 16.28 -8.04
N PRO A 328 10.81 17.12 -8.77
CA PRO A 328 10.14 18.30 -8.20
C PRO A 328 8.98 17.96 -7.24
N ASP A 329 8.35 16.79 -7.42
CA ASP A 329 7.24 16.31 -6.58
C ASP A 329 7.69 15.67 -5.26
N ILE A 330 9.01 15.57 -5.05
CA ILE A 330 9.57 14.82 -3.94
C ILE A 330 9.48 15.66 -2.65
N LYS A 331 8.43 15.35 -1.89
CA LYS A 331 8.19 15.71 -0.48
C LYS A 331 9.33 15.31 0.47
N TRP A 332 10.40 14.66 -0.04
CA TRP A 332 11.61 14.32 0.71
C TRP A 332 12.33 15.54 1.25
N HIS A 333 12.23 16.71 0.63
CA HIS A 333 12.81 17.94 1.18
C HIS A 333 12.31 18.23 2.60
N ILE A 334 11.09 17.84 2.96
CA ILE A 334 10.53 18.06 4.31
C ILE A 334 11.07 17.04 5.31
N TYR A 335 11.20 15.77 4.91
CA TYR A 335 11.82 14.74 5.75
C TYR A 335 13.32 14.99 5.93
N PHE A 336 13.98 15.46 4.87
CA PHE A 336 15.37 15.90 4.86
C PHE A 336 15.56 17.18 5.69
N LEU A 337 14.63 18.14 5.63
CA LEU A 337 14.63 19.32 6.49
C LEU A 337 14.36 18.97 7.95
N LEU A 338 13.47 18.02 8.24
CA LEU A 338 13.24 17.50 9.59
C LEU A 338 14.49 16.79 10.12
N LEU A 339 15.14 15.98 9.27
CA LEU A 339 16.40 15.32 9.59
C LEU A 339 17.52 16.33 9.85
N ILE A 340 17.72 17.31 8.96
CA ILE A 340 18.71 18.36 9.13
C ILE A 340 18.41 19.20 10.37
N SER A 341 17.14 19.53 10.60
CA SER A 341 16.73 20.25 11.81
C SER A 341 17.05 19.45 13.07
N MET A 342 16.87 18.12 13.03
CA MET A 342 17.29 17.23 14.11
C MET A 342 18.83 17.22 14.24
N LEU A 343 19.59 17.03 13.17
CA LEU A 343 21.06 16.99 13.19
C LEU A 343 21.69 18.30 13.71
N ILE A 344 21.12 19.45 13.34
CA ILE A 344 21.53 20.78 13.82
C ILE A 344 21.33 20.92 15.34
N ILE A 345 20.30 20.28 15.90
CA ILE A 345 20.03 20.25 17.34
C ILE A 345 21.06 19.40 18.11
N PHE A 346 21.69 18.41 17.46
CA PHE A 346 22.56 17.43 18.09
C PHE A 346 24.07 17.71 17.97
N LYS A 347 24.46 18.98 17.85
CA LYS A 347 25.86 19.46 17.74
C LYS A 347 26.84 18.95 18.82
N PHE A 348 26.37 18.19 19.83
CA PHE A 348 27.15 17.79 21.01
C PHE A 348 27.32 16.28 21.25
N TYR A 349 26.79 15.38 20.41
CA TYR A 349 26.98 13.92 20.59
C TYR A 349 27.25 13.18 19.27
N TRP A 350 28.51 13.20 18.82
CA TRP A 350 28.95 12.61 17.54
C TRP A 350 28.56 11.12 17.37
N PHE A 351 28.55 10.33 18.44
CA PHE A 351 28.15 8.92 18.38
C PHE A 351 26.66 8.72 18.06
N ILE A 352 25.78 9.55 18.63
CA ILE A 352 24.33 9.50 18.36
C ILE A 352 24.06 9.91 16.92
N VAL A 353 24.73 10.98 16.47
CA VAL A 353 24.68 11.43 15.08
C VAL A 353 25.15 10.32 14.14
N LEU A 354 26.26 9.65 14.45
CA LEU A 354 26.76 8.54 13.64
C LEU A 354 25.76 7.38 13.57
N ALA A 355 25.16 6.96 14.69
CA ALA A 355 24.17 5.89 14.69
C ALA A 355 22.91 6.26 13.87
N ILE A 356 22.43 7.49 13.97
CA ILE A 356 21.32 8.01 13.16
C ILE A 356 21.69 8.01 11.68
N LEU A 357 22.88 8.52 11.33
CA LEU A 357 23.37 8.53 9.96
C LEU A 357 23.51 7.11 9.41
N CYS A 358 24.07 6.16 10.17
CA CYS A 358 24.15 4.76 9.76
C CYS A 358 22.76 4.16 9.52
N TYR A 359 21.79 4.42 10.41
CA TYR A 359 20.43 3.92 10.24
C TYR A 359 19.73 4.51 9.00
N LEU A 360 19.89 5.81 8.77
CA LEU A 360 19.28 6.48 7.63
C LEU A 360 19.95 6.11 6.31
N SER A 361 21.27 6.00 6.30
CA SER A 361 22.01 5.45 5.16
C SER A 361 21.53 4.04 4.84
N TYR A 362 21.35 3.18 5.85
CA TYR A 362 20.75 1.86 5.66
C TYR A 362 19.35 1.95 5.03
N ALA A 363 18.45 2.76 5.61
CA ALA A 363 17.08 2.90 5.11
C ALA A 363 17.03 3.44 3.66
N ILE A 364 17.84 4.44 3.34
CA ILE A 364 17.97 5.01 1.99
C ILE A 364 18.51 3.96 1.02
N SER A 365 19.54 3.22 1.39
CA SER A 365 20.08 2.13 0.56
C SER A 365 19.03 1.06 0.28
N VAL A 366 18.20 0.69 1.27
CA VAL A 366 17.09 -0.24 1.05
C VAL A 366 16.03 0.36 0.13
N CYS A 367 15.66 1.65 0.29
CA CYS A 367 14.71 2.30 -0.61
C CYS A 367 15.20 2.30 -2.07
N ILE A 368 16.47 2.63 -2.29
CA ILE A 368 17.04 2.65 -3.64
C ILE A 368 17.13 1.23 -4.21
N TYR A 369 17.53 0.26 -3.39
CA TYR A 369 17.49 -1.16 -3.78
C TYR A 369 16.07 -1.57 -4.22
N LEU A 370 15.05 -1.22 -3.43
CA LEU A 370 13.67 -1.52 -3.78
C LEU A 370 13.19 -0.77 -5.04
N ASP A 371 13.65 0.44 -5.31
CA ASP A 371 13.28 1.19 -6.52
C ASP A 371 13.94 0.64 -7.79
N ILE A 372 15.17 0.13 -7.67
CA ILE A 372 15.92 -0.46 -8.79
C ILE A 372 15.37 -1.85 -9.15
N PHE A 373 15.15 -2.70 -8.14
CA PHE A 373 14.85 -4.12 -8.35
C PHE A 373 13.37 -4.45 -8.23
N TYR A 374 12.59 -3.59 -7.58
CA TYR A 374 11.17 -3.81 -7.33
C TYR A 374 10.38 -2.54 -7.66
N ARG A 375 9.06 -2.60 -7.48
CA ARG A 375 8.22 -1.39 -7.53
C ARG A 375 8.18 -0.77 -6.14
N PHE A 376 8.75 0.43 -5.99
CA PHE A 376 8.71 1.21 -4.74
C PHE A 376 7.82 2.45 -4.84
N PRO A 377 6.49 2.30 -4.99
CA PRO A 377 5.59 3.43 -5.13
C PRO A 377 5.52 4.26 -3.84
N VAL A 378 5.08 5.51 -3.99
CA VAL A 378 4.91 6.51 -2.92
C VAL A 378 4.11 5.97 -1.72
N ARG A 379 3.11 5.12 -1.96
CA ARG A 379 2.28 4.49 -0.90
C ARG A 379 3.06 3.52 0.02
N ILE A 380 4.21 3.01 -0.43
CA ILE A 380 5.15 2.20 0.37
C ILE A 380 6.19 3.12 1.00
N ALA A 381 6.74 4.06 0.22
CA ALA A 381 7.79 4.97 0.68
C ALA A 381 7.34 5.86 1.87
N HIS A 382 6.17 6.49 1.78
CA HIS A 382 5.68 7.39 2.81
C HIS A 382 5.53 6.76 4.20
N PRO A 383 4.83 5.62 4.38
CA PRO A 383 4.70 5.01 5.70
C PRO A 383 6.07 4.55 6.23
N ILE A 384 6.95 4.01 5.37
CA ILE A 384 8.33 3.65 5.76
C ILE A 384 9.09 4.85 6.32
N LEU A 385 9.02 6.01 5.66
CA LEU A 385 9.71 7.21 6.13
C LEU A 385 9.18 7.70 7.47
N LEU A 386 7.86 7.66 7.66
CA LEU A 386 7.24 8.01 8.93
C LEU A 386 7.71 7.07 10.06
N ILE A 387 7.92 5.79 9.74
CA ILE A 387 8.46 4.80 10.66
C ILE A 387 9.93 5.09 10.98
N CYS A 388 10.76 5.32 9.96
CA CYS A 388 12.17 5.66 10.16
C CYS A 388 12.32 6.90 11.06
N ALA A 389 11.51 7.94 10.82
CA ALA A 389 11.48 9.14 11.67
C ALA A 389 11.07 8.81 13.12
N SER A 390 10.09 7.93 13.31
CA SER A 390 9.66 7.47 14.63
C SER A 390 10.76 6.67 15.34
N PHE A 391 11.46 5.78 14.63
CA PHE A 391 12.59 5.04 15.19
C PHE A 391 13.80 5.92 15.51
N VAL A 392 14.07 6.98 14.74
CA VAL A 392 15.09 7.97 15.10
C VAL A 392 14.75 8.64 16.43
N ILE A 393 13.48 9.02 16.65
CA ILE A 393 13.02 9.57 17.94
C ILE A 393 13.21 8.56 19.07
N LEU A 394 12.87 7.29 18.82
CA LEU A 394 13.10 6.22 19.79
C LEU A 394 14.59 6.12 20.15
N LEU A 395 15.49 6.07 19.16
CA LEU A 395 16.93 6.00 19.41
C LEU A 395 17.40 7.16 20.28
N ILE A 396 17.04 8.39 19.92
CA ILE A 396 17.47 9.61 20.62
C ILE A 396 16.95 9.63 22.06
N PHE A 397 15.63 9.55 22.23
CA PHE A 397 15.01 9.85 23.52
C PHE A 397 14.87 8.63 24.41
N HIS A 398 14.98 7.42 23.88
CA HIS A 398 14.81 6.20 24.66
C HIS A 398 16.14 5.58 25.06
N LEU A 399 17.04 5.30 24.10
CA LEU A 399 18.33 4.68 24.40
C LEU A 399 19.32 5.66 25.03
N TRP A 400 19.29 6.94 24.65
CA TRP A 400 20.28 7.94 25.09
C TRP A 400 19.73 9.08 25.95
N SER A 401 18.57 8.88 26.57
CA SER A 401 17.85 9.88 27.39
C SER A 401 18.70 10.57 28.47
N HIS A 402 19.72 9.88 29.01
CA HIS A 402 20.57 10.36 30.12
C HIS A 402 21.55 11.47 29.72
N LYS A 403 21.80 11.67 28.41
CA LYS A 403 22.76 12.68 27.91
C LYS A 403 22.10 14.02 27.57
N PHE A 404 20.78 14.16 27.70
CA PHE A 404 20.07 15.35 27.22
C PHE A 404 19.78 16.38 28.31
N THR A 405 20.33 17.58 28.15
CA THR A 405 19.92 18.78 28.92
C THR A 405 19.11 19.73 28.01
N THR A 406 17.92 20.13 28.46
CA THR A 406 16.87 20.74 27.62
C THR A 406 17.01 22.26 27.38
N LYS A 407 18.08 22.92 27.84
CA LYS A 407 18.06 24.38 28.03
C LYS A 407 18.17 25.26 26.76
N ASN A 408 18.78 24.83 25.64
CA ASN A 408 19.09 25.74 24.52
C ASN A 408 18.56 25.36 23.11
N THR A 409 17.92 24.19 22.93
CA THR A 409 17.58 23.68 21.59
C THR A 409 16.13 23.95 21.14
N HIS A 410 15.32 24.59 21.98
CA HIS A 410 13.86 24.62 21.79
C HIS A 410 13.35 25.65 20.79
N GLY A 411 13.90 26.86 20.80
CA GLY A 411 13.36 27.97 20.00
C GLY A 411 13.50 27.74 18.50
N ILE A 412 14.63 27.17 18.07
CA ILE A 412 14.90 26.87 16.66
C ILE A 412 14.03 25.69 16.22
N PHE A 413 13.94 24.63 17.01
CA PHE A 413 13.11 23.46 16.69
C PHE A 413 11.66 23.85 16.47
N VAL A 414 11.03 24.52 17.45
CA VAL A 414 9.60 24.87 17.38
C VAL A 414 9.33 25.80 16.20
N THR A 415 10.22 26.76 15.90
CA THR A 415 10.01 27.71 14.81
C THR A 415 10.16 27.04 13.43
N THR A 416 11.25 26.29 13.20
CA THR A 416 11.48 25.58 11.93
C THR A 416 10.39 24.52 11.71
N PHE A 417 9.94 23.89 12.78
CA PHE A 417 8.86 22.91 12.76
C PHE A 417 7.52 23.53 12.36
N ILE A 418 7.12 24.64 13.00
CA ILE A 418 5.87 25.34 12.67
C ILE A 418 5.89 25.83 11.22
N ILE A 419 6.99 26.45 10.76
CA ILE A 419 7.11 26.95 9.38
C ILE A 419 7.05 25.79 8.37
N GLY A 420 7.75 24.69 8.63
CA GLY A 420 7.71 23.51 7.77
C GLY A 420 6.32 22.87 7.71
N VAL A 421 5.59 22.82 8.83
CA VAL A 421 4.23 22.30 8.91
C VAL A 421 3.24 23.18 8.14
N PHE A 422 3.26 24.50 8.35
CA PHE A 422 2.36 25.42 7.65
C PHE A 422 2.60 25.44 6.14
N TRP A 423 3.87 25.47 5.71
CA TRP A 423 4.22 25.43 4.28
C TRP A 423 3.77 24.12 3.62
N PHE A 424 3.85 23.00 4.35
CA PHE A 424 3.43 21.69 3.85
C PHE A 424 1.90 21.48 3.86
N LEU A 425 1.19 22.02 4.87
CA LEU A 425 -0.27 21.99 4.95
C LEU A 425 -0.92 22.77 3.80
N PHE A 426 -0.31 23.88 3.39
CA PHE A 426 -0.80 24.71 2.30
C PHE A 426 -0.69 24.02 0.92
N ASN A 427 0.31 23.16 0.71
CA ASN A 427 0.67 22.69 -0.62
C ASN A 427 0.01 21.37 -1.07
N ILE A 428 -0.50 20.51 -0.18
CA ILE A 428 -0.72 19.09 -0.56
C ILE A 428 -2.13 18.52 -0.36
N GLY A 429 -2.99 19.16 0.43
CA GLY A 429 -4.19 18.48 0.95
C GLY A 429 -5.47 18.56 0.12
N ILE A 430 -5.79 19.72 -0.49
CA ILE A 430 -7.20 20.02 -0.77
C ILE A 430 -7.55 20.01 -2.27
N HIS A 431 -6.64 20.38 -3.17
CA HIS A 431 -7.02 20.57 -4.58
C HIS A 431 -6.99 19.31 -5.45
N HIS A 432 -6.06 18.38 -5.24
CA HIS A 432 -5.90 17.26 -6.19
C HIS A 432 -6.93 16.12 -6.01
N ASN A 433 -7.55 16.00 -4.83
CA ASN A 433 -8.44 14.85 -4.53
C ASN A 433 -9.92 15.10 -4.83
N ILE A 434 -10.37 16.37 -4.92
CA ILE A 434 -11.79 16.70 -5.09
C ILE A 434 -12.27 16.47 -6.53
N SER A 435 -11.53 16.96 -7.53
CA SER A 435 -11.95 16.91 -8.95
C SER A 435 -12.04 15.48 -9.50
N THR A 436 -11.06 14.62 -9.16
CA THR A 436 -11.00 13.24 -9.66
C THR A 436 -12.09 12.33 -9.09
N ASN A 437 -12.63 12.63 -7.91
CA ASN A 437 -13.71 11.87 -7.28
C ASN A 437 -15.07 12.13 -7.96
N ILE A 438 -15.32 13.37 -8.40
CA ILE A 438 -16.57 13.75 -9.07
C ILE A 438 -16.72 13.00 -10.40
N ALA A 439 -15.69 12.97 -11.23
CA ALA A 439 -15.73 12.28 -12.52
C ALA A 439 -15.95 10.76 -12.39
N PHE A 440 -15.40 10.12 -11.35
CA PHE A 440 -15.69 8.71 -11.06
C PHE A 440 -17.17 8.50 -10.73
N LYS A 441 -17.72 9.30 -9.81
CA LYS A 441 -19.12 9.22 -9.40
C LYS A 441 -20.08 9.45 -10.56
N LEU A 442 -19.82 10.46 -11.39
CA LEU A 442 -20.65 10.75 -12.57
C LEU A 442 -20.66 9.58 -13.55
N SER A 443 -19.48 9.03 -13.88
CA SER A 443 -19.41 7.84 -14.75
C SER A 443 -20.11 6.63 -14.15
N LEU A 444 -19.90 6.35 -12.86
CA LEU A 444 -20.51 5.19 -12.22
C LEU A 444 -22.03 5.31 -12.15
N ASN A 445 -22.56 6.47 -11.76
CA ASN A 445 -24.00 6.73 -11.73
C ASN A 445 -24.61 6.62 -13.13
N ARG A 446 -23.88 7.09 -14.16
CA ARG A 446 -24.33 6.97 -15.54
C ARG A 446 -24.36 5.51 -16.00
N LEU A 447 -23.32 4.74 -15.71
CA LEU A 447 -23.28 3.31 -16.01
C LEU A 447 -24.40 2.53 -15.29
N GLN A 448 -24.66 2.85 -14.02
CA GLN A 448 -25.73 2.22 -13.24
C GLN A 448 -27.13 2.49 -13.78
N SER A 449 -27.37 3.69 -14.33
CA SER A 449 -28.69 4.09 -14.86
C SER A 449 -28.91 3.65 -16.30
N ALA A 450 -27.92 3.84 -17.17
CA ALA A 450 -28.08 3.57 -18.61
C ALA A 450 -27.90 2.09 -18.99
N TYR A 451 -27.19 1.30 -18.18
CA TYR A 451 -26.80 -0.09 -18.52
C TYR A 451 -27.33 -1.10 -17.49
N GLN A 452 -28.46 -0.81 -16.85
CA GLN A 452 -29.10 -1.74 -15.91
C GLN A 452 -29.40 -3.09 -16.58
N GLY A 453 -29.00 -4.19 -15.93
CA GLY A 453 -29.13 -5.57 -16.42
C GLY A 453 -28.21 -5.92 -17.59
N LYS A 454 -27.37 -5.00 -18.06
CA LYS A 454 -26.43 -5.24 -19.17
C LYS A 454 -25.10 -5.80 -18.67
N ILE A 455 -24.30 -6.31 -19.60
CA ILE A 455 -22.94 -6.79 -19.32
C ILE A 455 -21.94 -5.71 -19.75
N LEU A 456 -21.07 -5.31 -18.83
CA LEU A 456 -20.02 -4.32 -19.05
C LEU A 456 -18.66 -4.96 -18.83
N TYR A 457 -17.87 -5.07 -19.89
CA TYR A 457 -16.44 -5.29 -19.77
C TYR A 457 -15.75 -3.96 -19.46
N ILE A 458 -15.06 -3.90 -18.33
CA ILE A 458 -14.36 -2.70 -17.87
C ILE A 458 -12.89 -3.09 -17.65
N PRO A 459 -12.03 -2.83 -18.64
CA PRO A 459 -10.60 -3.11 -18.53
C PRO A 459 -9.99 -2.40 -17.31
N PRO A 460 -8.91 -2.96 -16.73
CA PRO A 460 -8.29 -2.34 -15.57
C PRO A 460 -7.79 -0.94 -15.86
N ASN A 461 -7.90 -0.07 -14.85
CA ASN A 461 -7.55 1.36 -14.90
C ASN A 461 -8.43 2.25 -15.78
N VAL A 462 -9.41 1.72 -16.54
CA VAL A 462 -10.38 2.55 -17.26
C VAL A 462 -11.29 3.26 -16.27
N LEU A 463 -11.97 2.50 -15.42
CA LEU A 463 -12.70 3.07 -14.29
C LEU A 463 -11.72 3.17 -13.12
N ARG A 464 -11.51 4.39 -12.62
CA ARG A 464 -10.65 4.67 -11.46
C ARG A 464 -11.27 4.15 -10.16
N TRP A 465 -11.35 2.83 -10.01
CA TRP A 465 -11.97 2.14 -8.88
C TRP A 465 -11.38 2.57 -7.54
N GLU A 466 -10.13 3.03 -7.52
CA GLU A 466 -9.50 3.57 -6.31
C GLU A 466 -10.26 4.77 -5.74
N LYS A 467 -11.10 5.45 -6.53
CA LYS A 467 -11.93 6.57 -6.09
C LYS A 467 -13.23 6.17 -5.39
N MET A 468 -13.50 4.87 -5.24
CA MET A 468 -14.61 4.40 -4.40
C MET A 468 -14.42 4.84 -2.95
N ASP A 469 -15.53 5.21 -2.31
CA ASP A 469 -15.59 5.54 -0.90
C ASP A 469 -15.54 4.24 -0.06
N PRO A 470 -14.51 4.03 0.78
CA PRO A 470 -14.34 2.79 1.54
C PRO A 470 -15.44 2.53 2.57
N LEU A 471 -16.24 3.54 2.93
CA LEU A 471 -17.36 3.43 3.87
C LEU A 471 -18.72 3.43 3.17
N LYS A 472 -18.76 3.36 1.84
CA LYS A 472 -20.01 3.22 1.10
C LYS A 472 -20.14 1.84 0.51
N ARG A 473 -21.36 1.32 0.57
CA ARG A 473 -21.74 0.17 -0.21
C ARG A 473 -22.01 0.60 -1.65
N TYR A 474 -21.50 -0.21 -2.57
CA TYR A 474 -21.77 -0.06 -3.99
C TYR A 474 -22.52 -1.30 -4.48
N HIS A 475 -23.74 -1.05 -4.97
CA HIS A 475 -24.52 -2.00 -5.72
C HIS A 475 -24.34 -1.72 -7.21
N PHE A 476 -23.98 -2.73 -7.97
CA PHE A 476 -23.89 -2.60 -9.42
C PHE A 476 -25.17 -3.19 -9.99
N ASN A 477 -25.95 -2.35 -10.66
CA ASN A 477 -27.17 -2.77 -11.35
C ASN A 477 -26.87 -3.37 -12.72
N PHE A 478 -25.60 -3.58 -13.05
CA PHE A 478 -25.08 -4.19 -14.26
C PHE A 478 -24.15 -5.34 -13.90
N HIS A 479 -24.00 -6.31 -14.80
CA HIS A 479 -23.01 -7.35 -14.69
C HIS A 479 -21.67 -6.81 -15.18
N LYS A 480 -20.63 -6.95 -14.37
CA LYS A 480 -19.30 -6.44 -14.69
C LYS A 480 -18.35 -7.60 -14.97
N ILE A 481 -17.46 -7.39 -15.93
CA ILE A 481 -16.26 -8.19 -16.16
C ILE A 481 -15.09 -7.25 -15.88
N VAL A 482 -14.43 -7.42 -14.73
CA VAL A 482 -13.35 -6.54 -14.23
C VAL A 482 -12.06 -7.30 -13.94
N TYR A 483 -12.12 -8.64 -13.86
CA TYR A 483 -10.90 -9.44 -13.67
C TYR A 483 -10.10 -9.69 -14.94
N ALA A 484 -10.71 -9.49 -16.12
CA ALA A 484 -10.03 -9.61 -17.39
C ALA A 484 -9.02 -8.45 -17.57
N GLY A 485 -7.74 -8.79 -17.75
CA GLY A 485 -6.68 -7.82 -18.03
C GLY A 485 -5.94 -7.28 -16.80
N GLY A 486 -5.83 -8.08 -15.73
CA GLY A 486 -5.20 -7.65 -14.47
C GLY A 486 -4.67 -8.79 -13.62
N THR A 487 -4.46 -8.54 -12.33
CA THR A 487 -3.97 -9.54 -11.38
C THR A 487 -4.96 -10.68 -11.14
N GLY A 488 -6.26 -10.45 -11.38
CA GLY A 488 -7.30 -11.46 -11.24
C GLY A 488 -7.57 -12.31 -12.48
N THR A 489 -6.90 -12.07 -13.61
CA THR A 489 -7.04 -12.91 -14.80
C THR A 489 -6.75 -14.37 -14.45
N PHE A 490 -7.60 -15.29 -14.93
CA PHE A 490 -7.54 -16.74 -14.64
C PHE A 490 -7.79 -17.14 -13.18
N SER A 491 -8.15 -16.21 -12.30
CA SER A 491 -8.63 -16.57 -10.97
C SER A 491 -10.02 -17.22 -11.04
N PRO A 492 -10.45 -17.94 -9.98
CA PRO A 492 -11.84 -18.40 -9.91
C PRO A 492 -12.86 -17.25 -10.08
N GLY A 493 -12.53 -16.04 -9.61
CA GLY A 493 -13.38 -14.86 -9.79
C GLY A 493 -13.51 -14.42 -11.25
N PHE A 494 -12.45 -14.59 -12.05
CA PHE A 494 -12.48 -14.32 -13.48
C PHE A 494 -13.45 -15.27 -14.19
N TYR A 495 -13.37 -16.58 -13.93
CA TYR A 495 -14.27 -17.56 -14.55
C TYR A 495 -15.72 -17.37 -14.08
N ASN A 496 -15.96 -17.03 -12.81
CA ASN A 496 -17.30 -16.67 -12.32
C ASN A 496 -17.90 -15.43 -13.02
N GLU A 497 -17.07 -14.50 -13.51
CA GLU A 497 -17.53 -13.36 -14.31
C GLU A 497 -17.81 -13.75 -15.77
N LEU A 498 -17.02 -14.67 -16.34
CA LEU A 498 -17.24 -15.20 -17.69
C LEU A 498 -18.53 -16.00 -17.82
N GLU A 499 -18.92 -16.75 -16.79
CA GLU A 499 -20.19 -17.50 -16.80
C GLU A 499 -21.40 -16.57 -17.00
N LYS A 500 -21.33 -15.32 -16.52
CA LYS A 500 -22.38 -14.31 -16.72
C LYS A 500 -22.47 -13.83 -18.18
N LEU A 501 -21.39 -13.96 -18.93
CA LEU A 501 -21.34 -13.74 -20.37
C LEU A 501 -21.77 -15.00 -21.16
N GLY A 502 -21.96 -16.13 -20.48
CA GLY A 502 -22.33 -17.40 -21.09
C GLY A 502 -21.14 -18.19 -21.65
N VAL A 503 -19.92 -17.85 -21.24
CA VAL A 503 -18.69 -18.51 -21.72
C VAL A 503 -17.89 -19.11 -20.56
N LYS A 504 -17.03 -20.09 -20.85
CA LYS A 504 -16.25 -20.82 -19.85
C LYS A 504 -14.77 -20.51 -19.90
N LYS A 505 -14.27 -19.99 -21.02
CA LYS A 505 -12.86 -19.71 -21.25
C LYS A 505 -12.65 -18.27 -21.67
N GLY A 506 -11.51 -17.69 -21.28
CA GLY A 506 -11.18 -16.30 -21.56
C GLY A 506 -11.02 -16.00 -23.04
N TYR A 507 -10.52 -16.96 -23.84
CA TYR A 507 -10.47 -16.80 -25.30
C TYR A 507 -11.85 -16.71 -25.99
N GLU A 508 -12.94 -17.10 -25.31
CA GLU A 508 -14.32 -17.01 -25.81
C GLU A 508 -14.93 -15.63 -25.50
N MET A 509 -14.30 -14.84 -24.63
CA MET A 509 -14.85 -13.59 -24.11
C MET A 509 -15.13 -12.57 -25.22
N ILE A 510 -14.16 -12.28 -26.10
CA ILE A 510 -14.33 -11.26 -27.15
C ILE A 510 -15.40 -11.67 -28.17
N PRO A 511 -15.39 -12.90 -28.74
CA PRO A 511 -16.49 -13.36 -29.59
C PRO A 511 -17.87 -13.24 -28.93
N ALA A 512 -17.98 -13.60 -27.65
CA ALA A 512 -19.24 -13.48 -26.92
C ALA A 512 -19.66 -12.03 -26.67
N LEU A 513 -18.72 -11.11 -26.44
CA LEU A 513 -19.02 -9.67 -26.34
C LEU A 513 -19.54 -9.09 -27.66
N ILE A 514 -19.00 -9.53 -28.81
CA ILE A 514 -19.45 -9.12 -30.15
C ILE A 514 -20.86 -9.63 -30.43
N ASN A 515 -21.12 -10.90 -30.14
CA ASN A 515 -22.38 -11.56 -30.49
C ASN A 515 -23.52 -11.28 -29.50
N ASN A 516 -23.23 -10.69 -28.33
CA ASN A 516 -24.24 -10.41 -27.32
C ASN A 516 -24.79 -8.98 -27.45
N PRO A 517 -26.07 -8.78 -27.81
CA PRO A 517 -26.66 -7.44 -27.97
C PRO A 517 -26.68 -6.63 -26.67
N ASN A 518 -26.59 -7.28 -25.51
CA ASN A 518 -26.60 -6.65 -24.19
C ASN A 518 -25.20 -6.44 -23.58
N ALA A 519 -24.13 -6.72 -24.33
CA ALA A 519 -22.75 -6.50 -23.89
C ALA A 519 -22.15 -5.20 -24.43
N TYR A 520 -21.41 -4.48 -23.59
CA TYR A 520 -20.68 -3.27 -23.96
C TYR A 520 -19.30 -3.23 -23.32
N ILE A 521 -18.40 -2.41 -23.87
CA ILE A 521 -17.04 -2.21 -23.37
C ILE A 521 -16.91 -0.76 -22.91
N VAL A 522 -16.33 -0.55 -21.73
CA VAL A 522 -15.97 0.80 -21.26
C VAL A 522 -14.48 1.00 -21.52
N GLU A 523 -14.11 2.11 -22.17
CA GLU A 523 -12.72 2.34 -22.58
C GLU A 523 -12.31 3.81 -22.49
N THR A 524 -11.03 4.10 -22.72
CA THR A 524 -10.50 5.46 -22.88
C THR A 524 -10.39 5.82 -24.36
N LYS A 525 -10.89 6.99 -24.76
CA LYS A 525 -10.93 7.43 -26.17
C LYS A 525 -9.53 7.68 -26.73
N THR A 526 -8.64 8.26 -25.94
CA THR A 526 -7.26 8.60 -26.35
C THR A 526 -6.31 7.41 -26.46
N ASN A 527 -6.62 6.28 -25.80
CA ASN A 527 -5.78 5.09 -25.84
C ASN A 527 -6.64 3.85 -25.64
N PRO A 528 -7.27 3.33 -26.71
CA PRO A 528 -8.12 2.15 -26.60
C PRO A 528 -7.27 0.92 -26.23
N TYR A 529 -7.56 0.35 -25.05
CA TYR A 529 -6.94 -0.87 -24.53
C TYR A 529 -7.36 -2.16 -25.24
N CYS A 530 -8.56 -2.20 -25.86
CA CYS A 530 -9.27 -3.45 -26.10
C CYS A 530 -9.96 -3.57 -27.46
N VAL A 531 -10.16 -2.51 -28.26
CA VAL A 531 -10.94 -2.68 -29.50
C VAL A 531 -10.06 -2.96 -30.72
N PRO A 532 -9.18 -2.05 -31.20
CA PRO A 532 -8.39 -2.31 -32.40
C PRO A 532 -7.46 -3.54 -32.30
N PRO A 533 -6.72 -3.74 -31.19
CA PRO A 533 -5.78 -4.85 -31.13
C PRO A 533 -6.48 -6.21 -31.17
N PHE A 534 -7.63 -6.37 -30.51
CA PHE A 534 -8.29 -7.69 -30.43
C PHE A 534 -8.89 -8.15 -31.75
N MET A 535 -9.32 -7.22 -32.62
CA MET A 535 -9.81 -7.54 -33.96
C MET A 535 -8.72 -8.23 -34.79
N GLU A 536 -7.50 -7.69 -34.77
CA GLU A 536 -6.37 -8.22 -35.54
C GLU A 536 -5.93 -9.61 -35.05
N ASN A 537 -5.81 -9.83 -33.74
CA ASN A 537 -5.24 -11.09 -33.22
C ASN A 537 -6.18 -12.30 -33.27
N TYR A 538 -7.49 -12.08 -33.38
CA TYR A 538 -8.47 -13.16 -33.41
C TYR A 538 -9.11 -13.34 -34.80
N ASN A 539 -8.62 -12.61 -35.82
CA ASN A 539 -9.24 -12.52 -37.14
C ASN A 539 -10.76 -12.24 -37.04
N LEU A 540 -11.13 -11.33 -36.13
CA LEU A 540 -12.52 -10.96 -35.91
C LEU A 540 -12.84 -9.70 -36.69
N GLU A 541 -13.71 -9.84 -37.68
CA GLU A 541 -14.28 -8.72 -38.41
C GLU A 541 -15.42 -8.10 -37.59
N CYS A 542 -15.12 -7.05 -36.82
CA CYS A 542 -16.13 -6.27 -36.11
C CYS A 542 -15.88 -4.77 -36.21
N ASP A 543 -16.94 -3.99 -36.00
CA ASP A 543 -16.88 -2.53 -35.90
C ASP A 543 -17.21 -2.11 -34.47
N GLY A 544 -16.38 -1.21 -33.92
CA GLY A 544 -16.61 -0.59 -32.61
C GLY A 544 -17.33 0.74 -32.76
N VAL A 545 -18.59 0.81 -32.30
CA VAL A 545 -19.39 2.04 -32.31
C VAL A 545 -19.38 2.67 -30.93
N ILE A 546 -18.93 3.93 -30.82
CA ILE A 546 -19.05 4.70 -29.59
C ILE A 546 -20.52 5.05 -29.39
N ILE A 547 -21.14 4.47 -28.37
CA ILE A 547 -22.54 4.71 -28.00
C ILE A 547 -22.65 5.92 -27.09
N GLU A 548 -21.64 6.14 -26.25
CA GLU A 548 -21.72 7.15 -25.22
C GLU A 548 -20.34 7.67 -24.81
N GLN A 549 -20.26 8.96 -24.49
CA GLN A 549 -19.10 9.59 -23.88
C GLN A 549 -19.32 9.82 -22.38
N LEU A 550 -18.36 9.39 -21.57
CA LEU A 550 -18.32 9.54 -20.13
C LEU A 550 -17.25 10.60 -19.73
N PRO A 551 -17.33 11.18 -18.52
CA PRO A 551 -16.32 12.10 -17.99
C PRO A 551 -14.90 11.53 -18.03
N ASN A 552 -13.87 12.40 -18.13
CA ASN A 552 -12.45 12.05 -18.24
C ASN A 552 -12.12 11.16 -19.45
N ASP A 553 -12.61 11.54 -20.63
CA ASP A 553 -12.24 10.90 -21.90
C ASP A 553 -12.56 9.39 -21.96
N ARG A 554 -13.56 8.96 -21.20
CA ARG A 554 -14.05 7.57 -21.22
C ARG A 554 -15.19 7.44 -22.20
N VAL A 555 -15.34 6.28 -22.81
CA VAL A 555 -16.40 5.98 -23.77
C VAL A 555 -17.01 4.62 -23.47
N VAL A 556 -18.27 4.44 -23.85
CA VAL A 556 -18.91 3.13 -23.93
C VAL A 556 -19.01 2.74 -25.40
N ILE A 557 -18.47 1.57 -25.72
CA ILE A 557 -18.35 1.05 -27.07
C ILE A 557 -19.24 -0.19 -27.19
N LYS A 558 -19.98 -0.27 -28.29
CA LYS A 558 -20.65 -1.48 -28.74
C LYS A 558 -19.84 -2.11 -29.85
N LEU A 559 -19.53 -3.40 -29.72
CA LEU A 559 -18.98 -4.18 -30.82
C LEU A 559 -20.13 -4.77 -31.65
N ASN A 560 -20.05 -4.61 -32.96
CA ASN A 560 -20.98 -5.23 -33.91
C ASN A 560 -20.20 -6.12 -34.87
N PRO A 561 -20.69 -7.33 -35.19
CA PRO A 561 -20.10 -8.12 -36.27
C PRO A 561 -20.18 -7.32 -37.57
N LYS A 562 -19.10 -7.32 -38.38
CA LYS A 562 -19.20 -6.80 -39.74
C LYS A 562 -20.15 -7.70 -40.52
N THR A 563 -21.25 -7.13 -40.98
CA THR A 563 -22.07 -7.77 -42.00
C THR A 563 -21.25 -7.81 -43.28
N LEU A 564 -20.78 -9.00 -43.66
CA LEU A 564 -20.13 -9.27 -44.95
C LEU A 564 -21.06 -8.92 -46.12
#